data_AF-A0A8T6RBK6-F1
#
_entry.id   AF-A0A8T6RBK6-F1
#
_cell.length_a   1.000
_cell.length_b   1.000
_cell.length_c   1.000
_cell.angle_alpha   90.00
_cell.angle_beta   90.00
_cell.angle_gamma   90.00
#
_symmetry.space_group_name_H-M   'P 1'
#
loop_
_entity.id
_entity.type
_entity.pdbx_description
1 polymer ?
#
loop_
_entity_poly.entity_id
_entity_poly.type
_entity_poly.pdbx_seq_one_letter_code
_entity_poly.pdbx_strand_id
1 'polypeptide(L)'
;MPEKLVRDRIPEIIRKTGEEPVVRIASQSEFDSLLRKKVVEEAEELLLSGKTEEIGDIVEALLELIRIRGLTWKEIEKIRETKTFQRGGFTKRFVLFQEDSDT
;
A
#
# COMPACT_ATOMS: atom_id res chain seq x y z
N MET A 1 15.48 -13.67 -7.03
CA MET A 1 15.01 -12.33 -6.62
C MET A 1 13.61 -12.47 -6.08
N PRO A 2 13.22 -11.79 -4.98
CA PRO A 2 11.85 -11.80 -4.54
C PRO A 2 10.97 -11.18 -5.64
N GLU A 3 9.81 -11.79 -5.88
CA GLU A 3 8.80 -11.27 -6.81
C GLU A 3 8.21 -9.97 -6.24
N LYS A 4 8.21 -8.91 -7.07
CA LYS A 4 7.67 -7.59 -6.71
C LYS A 4 6.68 -7.12 -7.76
N LEU A 5 5.59 -6.49 -7.30
CA LEU A 5 4.68 -5.79 -8.18
C LEU A 5 5.29 -4.42 -8.53
N VAL A 6 5.34 -4.08 -9.80
CA VAL A 6 5.93 -2.83 -10.31
C VAL A 6 4.90 -2.05 -11.11
N ARG A 7 5.07 -0.71 -11.18
CA ARG A 7 4.25 0.15 -12.04
C ARG A 7 4.50 -0.17 -13.52
N ASP A 8 3.49 0.07 -14.36
CA ASP A 8 3.47 -0.31 -15.78
C ASP A 8 4.67 0.17 -16.60
N ARG A 9 5.23 1.33 -16.24
CA ARG A 9 6.38 1.93 -16.95
C ARG A 9 7.74 1.47 -16.45
N ILE A 10 7.82 0.73 -15.35
CA ILE A 10 9.10 0.24 -14.82
C ILE A 10 9.86 -0.63 -15.84
N PRO A 11 9.21 -1.57 -16.55
CA PRO A 11 9.91 -2.34 -17.58
C PRO A 11 10.50 -1.47 -18.70
N GLU A 12 9.77 -0.42 -19.12
CA GLU A 12 10.26 0.52 -20.14
C GLU A 12 11.44 1.36 -19.63
N ILE A 13 11.42 1.75 -18.35
CA ILE A 13 12.50 2.49 -17.71
C ILE A 13 13.76 1.63 -17.63
N ILE A 14 13.65 0.35 -17.25
CA ILE A 14 14.78 -0.59 -17.22
C ILE A 14 15.37 -0.78 -18.62
N ARG A 15 14.55 -0.94 -19.66
CA ARG A 15 15.06 -1.03 -21.04
C ARG A 15 15.86 0.20 -21.48
N LYS A 16 15.50 1.39 -20.99
CA LYS A 16 16.25 2.63 -21.29
C LYS A 16 17.63 2.69 -20.64
N THR A 17 17.91 1.87 -19.62
CA THR A 17 19.26 1.76 -19.03
C THR A 17 20.13 0.74 -19.75
N GLY A 18 19.61 0.05 -20.78
CA GLY A 18 20.31 -1.00 -21.53
C GLY A 18 20.15 -2.41 -20.95
N GLU A 19 19.32 -2.57 -19.92
CA GLU A 19 18.99 -3.86 -19.31
C GLU A 19 17.67 -4.42 -19.87
N GLU A 20 17.51 -5.75 -19.93
CA GLU A 20 16.22 -6.37 -20.29
C GLU A 20 15.51 -6.90 -19.03
N PRO A 21 14.35 -6.34 -18.64
CA PRO A 21 13.62 -6.78 -17.47
C PRO A 21 12.89 -8.11 -17.70
N VAL A 22 12.96 -9.01 -16.73
CA VAL A 22 12.13 -10.23 -16.71
C VAL A 22 10.80 -9.90 -16.04
N VAL A 23 9.72 -9.89 -16.83
CA VAL A 23 8.37 -9.55 -16.36
C VAL A 23 7.36 -10.63 -16.70
N ARG A 24 6.35 -10.78 -15.85
CA ARG A 24 5.14 -11.56 -16.13
C ARG A 24 3.93 -10.73 -15.74
N ILE A 25 2.79 -11.03 -16.36
CA ILE A 25 1.52 -10.42 -15.99
C ILE A 25 0.88 -11.25 -14.89
N ALA A 26 0.42 -10.59 -13.84
CA ALA A 26 -0.33 -11.23 -12.77
C ALA A 26 -1.73 -11.65 -13.25
N SER A 27 -2.17 -12.85 -12.88
CA SER A 27 -3.56 -13.27 -12.96
C SER A 27 -4.44 -12.45 -12.01
N GLN A 28 -5.75 -12.41 -12.30
CA GLN A 28 -6.69 -11.65 -11.47
C GLN A 28 -6.70 -12.10 -10.00
N SER A 29 -6.53 -13.40 -9.74
CA SER A 29 -6.55 -13.98 -8.39
C SER A 29 -5.31 -13.62 -7.58
N GLU A 30 -4.14 -13.56 -8.21
CA GLU A 30 -2.90 -13.21 -7.51
C GLU A 30 -2.69 -11.70 -7.37
N PHE A 31 -3.29 -10.90 -8.25
CA PHE A 31 -3.09 -9.45 -8.26
C PHE A 31 -3.56 -8.77 -6.96
N ASP A 32 -4.68 -9.20 -6.37
CA ASP A 32 -5.11 -8.70 -5.04
C ASP A 32 -4.08 -9.02 -3.94
N SER A 33 -3.46 -10.20 -4.00
CA SER A 33 -2.41 -10.59 -3.04
C SER A 33 -1.16 -9.75 -3.24
N LEU A 34 -0.75 -9.53 -4.48
CA LEU A 34 0.43 -8.72 -4.83
C LEU A 34 0.25 -7.25 -4.44
N LEU A 35 -0.92 -6.65 -4.65
CA LEU A 35 -1.22 -5.28 -4.20
C LEU A 35 -1.16 -5.14 -2.68
N ARG A 36 -1.71 -6.11 -1.94
CA ARG A 36 -1.62 -6.11 -0.47
C ARG A 36 -0.18 -6.23 0.02
N LYS A 37 0.63 -7.08 -0.62
CA LYS A 37 2.07 -7.16 -0.34
C LYS A 37 2.78 -5.84 -0.67
N LYS A 38 2.41 -5.19 -1.77
CA LYS A 38 2.96 -3.90 -2.18
C LYS A 38 2.68 -2.82 -1.13
N VAL A 39 1.47 -2.75 -0.60
CA VAL A 39 1.14 -1.82 0.51
C VAL A 39 2.04 -2.05 1.73
N VAL A 40 2.35 -3.30 2.07
CA VAL A 40 3.24 -3.63 3.20
C VAL A 40 4.69 -3.25 2.88
N GLU A 41 5.18 -3.59 1.68
CA GLU A 41 6.52 -3.21 1.20
C GLU A 41 6.73 -1.69 1.32
N GLU A 42 5.84 -0.89 0.75
CA GLU A 42 5.99 0.58 0.79
C GLU A 42 5.79 1.15 2.20
N ALA A 43 5.00 0.50 3.06
CA ALA A 43 4.89 0.89 4.47
C ALA A 43 6.19 0.60 5.25
N GLU A 44 6.88 -0.50 4.94
CA GLU A 44 8.21 -0.81 5.48
C GLU A 44 9.26 0.20 4.96
N GLU A 45 9.21 0.55 3.68
CA GLU A 45 10.08 1.58 3.09
C GLU A 45 9.81 2.97 3.69
N LEU A 46 8.55 3.32 3.94
CA LEU A 46 8.15 4.53 4.65
C LEU A 46 8.67 4.54 6.09
N LEU A 47 8.59 3.42 6.80
CA LEU A 47 9.10 3.29 8.17
C LEU A 47 10.61 3.52 8.23
N LEU A 48 11.35 3.00 7.24
CA LEU A 48 12.81 3.11 7.18
C LEU A 48 13.29 4.48 6.69
N SER A 49 12.63 5.05 5.68
CA SER A 49 13.11 6.24 4.98
C SER A 49 12.44 7.54 5.42
N GLY A 50 11.17 7.49 5.87
CA GLY A 50 10.33 8.65 6.17
C GLY A 50 9.98 9.52 4.96
N LYS A 51 10.25 9.05 3.74
CA LYS A 51 10.05 9.82 2.51
C LYS A 51 8.58 9.93 2.11
N THR A 52 8.20 11.08 1.56
CA THR A 52 6.83 11.34 1.11
C THR A 52 6.45 10.56 -0.15
N GLU A 53 7.44 10.18 -0.93
CA GLU A 53 7.32 9.35 -2.13
C GLU A 53 6.66 8.01 -1.78
N GLU A 54 7.07 7.39 -0.68
CA GLU A 54 6.50 6.10 -0.23
C GLU A 54 5.02 6.23 0.16
N ILE A 55 4.61 7.38 0.69
CA ILE A 55 3.19 7.67 0.95
C ILE A 55 2.40 7.66 -0.38
N GLY A 56 2.98 8.22 -1.44
CA GLY A 56 2.39 8.21 -2.77
C GLY A 56 2.24 6.81 -3.34
N ASP A 57 3.24 5.95 -3.16
CA ASP A 57 3.20 4.56 -3.61
C ASP A 57 2.20 3.70 -2.81
N ILE A 58 2.09 3.93 -1.49
CA ILE A 58 1.02 3.32 -0.66
C ILE A 58 -0.36 3.74 -1.19
N VAL A 59 -0.56 5.03 -1.48
CA VAL A 59 -1.85 5.55 -1.98
C VAL A 59 -2.19 4.93 -3.33
N GLU A 60 -1.24 4.84 -4.26
CA GLU A 60 -1.45 4.19 -5.56
C GLU A 60 -1.90 2.73 -5.40
N ALA A 61 -1.18 1.95 -4.58
CA ALA A 61 -1.49 0.55 -4.35
C ALA A 61 -2.88 0.37 -3.71
N LEU A 62 -3.28 1.27 -2.80
CA LEU A 62 -4.62 1.27 -2.20
C LEU A 62 -5.70 1.65 -3.22
N LEU A 63 -5.48 2.65 -4.08
CA LEU A 63 -6.43 3.03 -5.12
C LEU A 63 -6.70 1.88 -6.09
N GLU A 64 -5.64 1.17 -6.48
CA GLU A 64 -5.76 0.02 -7.36
C GLU A 64 -6.47 -1.15 -6.66
N LEU A 65 -6.19 -1.39 -5.37
CA LEU A 65 -6.89 -2.38 -4.56
C LEU A 65 -8.39 -2.09 -4.44
N ILE A 66 -8.76 -0.81 -4.30
CA ILE A 66 -10.16 -0.36 -4.28
C ILE A 66 -10.82 -0.67 -5.62
N ARG A 67 -10.15 -0.31 -6.72
CA ARG A 67 -10.63 -0.52 -8.09
C ARG A 67 -10.92 -2.00 -8.37
N ILE A 68 -9.98 -2.90 -8.07
CA ILE A 68 -10.16 -4.34 -8.36
C ILE A 68 -11.22 -5.00 -7.48
N ARG A 69 -11.57 -4.39 -6.34
CA ARG A 69 -12.67 -4.84 -5.48
C ARG A 69 -14.03 -4.29 -5.89
N GLY A 70 -14.10 -3.53 -6.99
CA GLY A 70 -15.32 -2.92 -7.47
C GLY A 70 -15.85 -1.81 -6.55
N LEU A 71 -14.97 -1.21 -5.75
CA LEU A 71 -15.29 -0.12 -4.85
C LEU A 71 -14.84 1.22 -5.44
N THR A 72 -15.36 2.30 -4.88
CA THR A 72 -14.97 3.67 -5.18
C THR A 72 -14.19 4.28 -4.02
N TRP A 73 -13.35 5.28 -4.32
CA TRP A 73 -12.69 6.07 -3.29
C TRP A 73 -13.70 6.68 -2.29
N LYS A 74 -14.86 7.10 -2.79
CA LYS A 74 -15.94 7.67 -1.97
C LYS A 74 -16.46 6.70 -0.92
N GLU A 75 -16.58 5.41 -1.25
CA GLU A 75 -17.00 4.39 -0.28
C GLU A 75 -15.96 4.17 0.82
N ILE A 76 -14.67 4.20 0.46
CA ILE A 76 -13.58 4.12 1.44
C ILE A 76 -13.52 5.37 2.33
N GLU A 77 -13.69 6.55 1.75
CA GLU A 77 -13.79 7.81 2.51
C GLU A 77 -14.95 7.76 3.51
N LYS A 78 -16.12 7.27 3.10
CA LYS A 78 -17.27 7.12 4.01
C LYS A 78 -16.94 6.19 5.19
N ILE A 79 -16.22 5.10 4.96
CA ILE A 79 -15.76 4.20 6.02
C ILE A 79 -14.78 4.92 6.96
N ARG A 80 -13.82 5.68 6.40
CA ARG A 80 -12.85 6.47 7.18
C ARG A 80 -13.54 7.52 8.04
N GLU A 81 -14.43 8.32 7.46
CA GLU A 81 -15.21 9.36 8.15
C GLU A 81 -16.07 8.78 9.27
N THR A 82 -16.74 7.64 9.03
CA THR A 82 -17.53 6.95 10.05
C THR A 82 -16.65 6.55 11.24
N LYS A 83 -15.44 6.00 10.98
CA LYS A 83 -14.47 5.67 12.04
C LYS A 83 -13.99 6.93 12.77
N THR A 84 -13.71 8.02 12.04
CA THR A 84 -13.29 9.29 12.64
C THR A 84 -14.40 9.89 13.52
N PHE A 85 -15.66 9.82 13.11
CA PHE A 85 -16.79 10.28 13.93
C PHE A 85 -16.95 9.43 15.20
N GLN A 86 -16.86 8.10 15.06
CA GLN A 86 -17.07 7.18 16.19
C GLN A 86 -15.89 7.12 17.18
N ARG A 87 -14.65 7.29 16.71
CA ARG A 87 -13.43 6.98 17.48
C ARG A 87 -12.43 8.13 17.54
N GLY A 88 -12.70 9.25 16.86
CA GLY A 88 -11.74 10.32 16.65
C GLY A 88 -10.69 9.99 15.58
N GLY A 89 -9.79 10.95 15.35
CA GLY A 89 -8.61 10.77 14.50
C GLY A 89 -7.32 10.81 15.30
N PHE A 90 -6.18 10.75 14.62
CA PHE A 90 -4.86 10.75 15.26
C PHE A 90 -4.38 12.15 15.72
N THR A 91 -5.24 13.18 15.69
CA THR A 91 -4.87 14.58 16.01
C THR A 91 -4.44 14.78 17.47
N LYS A 92 -4.91 13.94 18.40
CA LYS A 92 -4.52 13.97 19.81
C LYS A 92 -3.20 13.26 20.11
N ARG A 93 -2.65 12.50 19.16
CA ARG A 93 -1.35 11.81 19.28
C ARG A 93 -1.24 10.85 20.48
N PHE A 94 -2.33 10.20 20.84
CA PHE A 94 -2.31 9.22 21.92
C PHE A 94 -1.54 7.96 21.51
N VAL A 95 -0.74 7.44 22.45
CA VAL A 95 -0.07 6.13 22.37
C VAL A 95 -0.54 5.33 23.58
N LEU A 96 -1.07 4.13 23.34
CA LEU A 96 -1.56 3.24 24.39
C LEU A 96 -0.44 2.25 24.78
N PHE A 97 -0.16 2.15 26.09
CA PHE A 97 0.69 1.10 26.64
C PHE A 97 -0.21 0.00 27.20
N GLN A 98 0.10 -1.26 26.86
CA GLN A 98 -0.46 -2.41 27.56
C GLN A 98 0.54 -2.80 28.65
N GLU A 99 0.06 -3.00 29.88
CA GLU A 99 0.86 -3.72 30.88
C GLU A 99 0.93 -5.18 30.42
N ASP A 100 2.14 -5.74 30.34
CA ASP A 100 2.31 -7.18 30.22
C ASP A 100 1.70 -7.78 31.49
N SER A 101 0.50 -8.35 31.36
CA SER A 101 -0.03 -9.23 32.40
C SER A 101 0.83 -10.49 32.37
N ASP A 102 1.98 -10.45 33.05
CA ASP A 102 2.72 -11.63 33.46
C ASP A 102 1.76 -12.51 34.26
N THR A 103 1.27 -13.58 33.65
CA THR A 103 0.65 -14.70 34.34
C THR A 103 1.06 -16.00 33.65
#